data_AF-A0A0W0FR17-F1
#
_entry.id   AF-A0A0W0FR17-F1
#
_cell.length_a   1.000
_cell.length_b   1.000
_cell.length_c   1.000
_cell.angle_alpha   90.00
_cell.angle_beta   90.00
_cell.angle_gamma   90.00
#
_symmetry.space_group_name_H-M   'P 1'
#
loop_
_entity.id
_entity.type
_entity.pdbx_description
1 polymer ?
#
loop_
_entity_poly.entity_id
_entity_poly.type
_entity_poly.pdbx_seq_one_letter_code
_entity_poly.pdbx_strand_id
1 'polypeptide(L)'
;MLTQEGGFIVDNVTYYRDTKLATELSAEADWKRRGIYLGPQFETLDVGLQEEIERWLNERGVNESIATFIPEYAEWKEQSEYVKWLEGVKGFIDQ
;
A
#
# COMPACT_ATOMS: atom_id res chain seq x y z
N MET A 1 4.16 0.19 3.43
CA MET A 1 4.83 1.10 2.48
C MET A 1 4.88 2.47 3.13
N LEU A 2 6.05 2.81 3.69
CA LEU A 2 6.32 4.13 4.24
C LEU A 2 7.01 4.92 3.14
N THR A 3 6.42 6.03 2.69
CA THR A 3 7.10 6.97 1.81
C THR A 3 8.01 7.83 2.70
N GLN A 4 9.30 7.52 2.76
CA GLN A 4 10.30 8.44 3.31
C GLN A 4 10.96 9.16 2.13
N GLU A 5 10.99 10.48 2.18
CA GLU A 5 11.72 11.33 1.21
C GLU A 5 11.34 11.15 -0.27
N GLY A 6 10.09 10.78 -0.58
CA GLY A 6 9.58 10.72 -1.95
C GLY A 6 9.87 9.43 -2.71
N GLY A 7 10.42 8.41 -2.05
CA GLY A 7 10.67 7.09 -2.64
C GLY A 7 9.87 5.96 -2.00
N PHE A 8 9.88 4.79 -2.65
CA PHE A 8 9.41 3.53 -2.07
C PHE A 8 10.58 2.73 -1.52
N ILE A 9 10.33 2.06 -0.40
CA ILE A 9 11.23 1.07 0.18
C ILE A 9 10.48 -0.27 0.17
N VAL A 10 11.14 -1.31 -0.36
CA VAL A 10 10.60 -2.67 -0.33
C VAL A 10 10.91 -3.30 1.03
N ASP A 11 9.85 -3.61 1.79
CA ASP A 11 9.97 -4.22 3.12
C ASP A 11 9.94 -5.77 3.03
N ASN A 12 9.04 -6.30 2.22
CA ASN A 12 8.87 -7.74 2.02
C ASN A 12 8.42 -8.09 0.60
N VAL A 13 8.76 -9.29 0.16
CA VAL A 13 8.29 -9.86 -1.11
C VAL A 13 7.66 -11.22 -0.85
N THR A 14 6.35 -11.30 -1.01
CA THR A 14 5.57 -12.53 -0.78
C THR A 14 4.95 -13.02 -2.08
N TYR A 15 5.13 -14.30 -2.38
CA TYR A 15 4.53 -14.93 -3.55
C TYR A 15 3.26 -15.71 -3.16
N TYR A 16 2.14 -15.37 -3.79
CA TYR A 16 0.87 -16.07 -3.64
C TYR A 16 0.56 -16.86 -4.91
N ARG A 17 0.20 -18.15 -4.75
CA ARG A 17 -0.28 -18.99 -5.88
C ARG A 17 -1.72 -18.66 -6.28
N ASP A 18 -2.53 -18.22 -5.32
CA ASP A 18 -3.92 -17.84 -5.51
C ASP A 18 -4.05 -16.31 -5.51
N THR A 19 -4.36 -15.74 -6.67
CA THR A 19 -4.56 -14.30 -6.86
C THR A 19 -5.72 -13.75 -6.04
N LYS A 20 -6.77 -14.56 -5.81
CA LYS A 20 -7.92 -14.15 -5.02
C LYS A 20 -7.49 -13.98 -3.56
N LEU A 21 -6.75 -14.95 -3.02
CA LEU A 21 -6.23 -14.85 -1.66
C LEU A 21 -5.32 -13.62 -1.46
N ALA A 22 -4.53 -13.28 -2.48
CA ALA A 22 -3.62 -12.12 -2.44
C ALA A 22 -4.34 -10.77 -2.34
N THR A 23 -5.55 -10.65 -2.90
CA THR A 23 -6.24 -9.35 -3.09
C THR A 23 -7.55 -9.21 -2.30
N GLU A 24 -8.13 -10.31 -1.82
CA GLU A 24 -9.41 -10.29 -1.12
C GLU A 24 -9.29 -9.60 0.25
N LEU A 25 -10.15 -8.62 0.51
CA LEU A 25 -10.13 -7.79 1.73
C LEU A 25 -11.02 -8.34 2.88
N SER A 26 -11.28 -9.65 2.89
CA SER A 26 -12.07 -10.30 3.95
C SER A 26 -11.19 -10.67 5.14
N ALA A 27 -11.79 -10.73 6.34
CA ALA A 27 -11.09 -11.14 7.56
C ALA A 27 -10.52 -12.57 7.44
N GLU A 28 -11.24 -13.46 6.77
CA GLU A 28 -10.82 -14.84 6.50
C GLU A 28 -9.61 -14.91 5.57
N ALA A 29 -9.59 -14.09 4.50
CA ALA A 29 -8.43 -14.00 3.62
C ALA A 29 -7.21 -13.43 4.36
N ASP A 30 -7.40 -12.43 5.22
CA ASP A 30 -6.33 -11.87 6.04
C ASP A 30 -5.72 -12.90 6.99
N TRP A 31 -6.57 -13.65 7.69
CA TRP A 31 -6.14 -14.75 8.56
C TRP A 31 -5.31 -15.78 7.80
N LYS A 32 -5.77 -16.19 6.60
CA LYS A 32 -5.03 -17.12 5.74
C LYS A 32 -3.69 -16.57 5.29
N ARG A 33 -3.61 -15.28 4.92
CA ARG A 33 -2.35 -14.63 4.52
C ARG A 33 -1.30 -14.64 5.64
N ARG A 34 -1.70 -14.55 6.92
CA ARG A 34 -0.79 -14.65 8.07
C ARG A 34 -0.14 -16.02 8.24
N GLY A 35 -0.77 -17.09 7.72
CA GLY A 35 -0.23 -18.44 7.76
C GLY A 35 0.74 -18.78 6.63
N ILE A 36 0.95 -17.86 5.68
CA ILE A 36 1.80 -18.07 4.51
C ILE A 36 3.23 -17.61 4.80
N TYR A 37 4.22 -18.34 4.28
CA TYR A 37 5.61 -17.90 4.32
C TYR A 37 5.77 -16.58 3.56
N LEU A 38 6.11 -15.52 4.27
CA LEU A 38 6.16 -14.15 3.74
C LEU A 38 7.41 -13.86 2.89
N GLY A 39 8.33 -14.82 2.80
CA GLY A 39 9.66 -14.62 2.24
C GLY A 39 10.72 -14.41 3.33
N PRO A 40 12.01 -14.37 2.96
CA PRO A 40 13.07 -13.93 3.85
C PRO A 40 12.95 -12.41 4.12
N GLN A 41 13.71 -11.91 5.08
CA GLN A 41 13.86 -10.47 5.28
C GLN A 41 14.50 -9.88 4.02
N PHE A 42 13.87 -8.86 3.42
CA PHE A 42 14.30 -8.33 2.12
C PHE A 42 15.77 -7.86 2.15
N GLU A 43 16.17 -7.18 3.22
CA GLU A 43 17.55 -6.68 3.44
C GLU A 43 18.61 -7.79 3.47
N THR A 44 18.21 -9.04 3.74
CA THR A 44 19.12 -10.21 3.78
C THR A 44 19.32 -10.88 2.42
N LEU A 45 18.58 -10.45 1.39
CA LEU A 45 18.75 -10.93 0.03
C LEU A 45 20.09 -10.46 -0.56
N ASP A 46 20.56 -11.14 -1.59
CA ASP A 46 21.68 -10.66 -2.40
C ASP A 46 21.37 -9.24 -2.94
N VAL A 47 22.36 -8.35 -2.91
CA VAL A 47 22.18 -6.94 -3.31
C VAL A 47 21.71 -6.82 -4.75
N GLY A 48 22.26 -7.63 -5.67
CA GLY A 48 21.84 -7.60 -7.07
C GLY A 48 20.38 -8.04 -7.24
N LEU A 49 19.91 -8.98 -6.41
CA LEU A 49 18.49 -9.35 -6.41
C LEU A 49 17.59 -8.22 -5.88
N GLN A 50 18.02 -7.50 -4.83
CA GLN A 50 17.29 -6.35 -4.31
C GLN A 50 17.14 -5.28 -5.39
N GLU A 51 18.25 -4.90 -6.05
CA GLU A 51 18.28 -3.91 -7.13
C GLU A 51 17.38 -4.30 -8.31
N GLU A 52 17.37 -5.58 -8.73
CA GLU A 52 16.53 -6.02 -9.84
C GLU A 52 15.03 -6.04 -9.48
N ILE A 53 14.67 -6.30 -8.21
CA ILE A 53 13.28 -6.17 -7.74
C ILE A 53 12.84 -4.70 -7.78
N GLU A 54 13.68 -3.78 -7.31
CA GLU A 54 13.41 -2.35 -7.36
C GLU A 54 13.31 -1.83 -8.80
N ARG A 55 14.19 -2.28 -9.70
CA ARG A 55 14.11 -1.98 -11.13
C ARG A 55 12.80 -2.49 -11.73
N TRP A 56 12.44 -3.74 -11.44
CA TRP A 56 11.21 -4.36 -11.93
C TRP A 56 9.94 -3.60 -11.50
N LEU A 57 9.93 -3.07 -10.27
CA LEU A 57 8.87 -2.21 -9.74
C LEU A 57 8.83 -0.84 -10.44
N ASN A 58 9.99 -0.21 -10.61
CA ASN A 58 10.11 1.09 -11.29
C ASN A 58 9.59 1.04 -12.74
N GLU A 59 9.93 -0.01 -13.49
CA GLU A 59 9.46 -0.24 -14.86
C GLU A 59 7.93 -0.38 -14.97
N ARG A 60 7.25 -0.73 -13.86
CA ARG A 60 5.79 -0.84 -13.75
C ARG A 60 5.12 0.42 -13.21
N GLY A 61 5.89 1.50 -13.03
CA GLY A 61 5.40 2.77 -12.54
C GLY A 61 5.32 2.87 -11.02
N VAL A 62 5.83 1.90 -10.26
CA VAL A 62 6.03 2.02 -8.81
C VAL A 62 7.35 2.76 -8.60
N ASN A 63 7.30 4.08 -8.75
CA ASN A 63 8.45 4.97 -8.78
C ASN A 63 8.15 6.30 -8.05
N GLU A 64 9.09 7.25 -8.11
CA GLU A 64 8.97 8.57 -7.47
C GLU A 64 7.67 9.32 -7.85
N SER A 65 7.20 9.21 -9.10
CA SER A 65 6.00 9.92 -9.54
C SER A 65 4.76 9.49 -8.75
N ILE A 66 4.54 8.18 -8.57
CA ILE A 66 3.40 7.71 -7.78
C ILE A 66 3.66 7.86 -6.28
N ALA A 67 4.92 7.82 -5.83
CA ALA A 67 5.29 8.11 -4.45
C ALA A 67 4.97 9.56 -4.04
N THR A 68 5.12 10.54 -4.94
CA THR A 68 4.69 11.93 -4.72
C THR A 68 3.17 12.07 -4.83
N PHE A 69 2.54 11.41 -5.79
CA PHE A 69 1.09 11.53 -6.01
C PHE A 69 0.24 11.02 -4.84
N ILE A 70 0.62 9.90 -4.21
CA ILE A 70 -0.16 9.28 -3.14
C ILE A 70 -0.45 10.24 -1.97
N PRO A 71 0.55 10.89 -1.34
CA PRO A 71 0.30 11.80 -0.23
C PRO A 71 -0.50 13.05 -0.66
N GLU A 72 -0.22 13.63 -1.83
CA GLU A 72 -0.98 14.77 -2.36
C GLU A 72 -2.47 14.43 -2.56
N TYR A 73 -2.73 13.26 -3.14
CA TYR A 73 -4.10 12.78 -3.34
C TYR A 73 -4.78 12.43 -2.01
N ALA A 74 -4.03 11.87 -1.06
CA ALA A 74 -4.54 11.56 0.27
C ALA A 74 -4.98 12.83 1.02
N GLU A 75 -4.18 13.90 0.98
CA GLU A 75 -4.53 15.20 1.59
C GLU A 75 -5.80 15.79 0.96
N TRP A 76 -5.87 15.80 -0.38
CA TRP A 76 -7.07 16.25 -1.08
C TRP A 76 -8.32 15.43 -0.70
N LYS A 77 -8.18 14.11 -0.65
CA LYS A 77 -9.28 13.21 -0.29
C LYS A 77 -9.71 13.41 1.16
N GLU A 78 -8.77 13.53 2.08
CA GLU A 78 -9.03 13.75 3.51
C GLU A 78 -9.86 15.02 3.70
N GLN A 79 -9.49 16.12 3.04
CA GLN A 79 -10.27 17.36 3.08
C GLN A 79 -11.69 17.18 2.54
N SER A 80 -11.86 16.43 1.44
CA SER A 80 -13.19 16.14 0.88
C SER A 80 -14.05 15.31 1.82
N GLU A 81 -13.49 14.27 2.44
CA GLU A 81 -14.20 13.42 3.40
C GLU A 81 -14.51 14.18 4.70
N TYR A 82 -13.63 15.09 5.13
CA TYR A 82 -13.89 15.96 6.29
C TYR A 82 -15.11 16.86 6.06
N VAL A 83 -15.23 17.48 4.88
CA VAL A 83 -16.41 18.30 4.54
C VAL A 83 -17.69 17.45 4.52
N LYS A 84 -17.68 16.27 3.88
CA LYS A 84 -18.83 15.37 3.87
C LYS A 84 -19.23 14.92 5.27
N TRP A 85 -18.25 14.67 6.13
CA TRP A 85 -18.49 14.32 7.52
C TRP A 85 -19.17 15.47 8.28
N LEU A 86 -18.70 16.70 8.12
CA LEU A 86 -19.33 17.89 8.71
C LEU A 86 -20.78 18.08 8.24
N GLU A 87 -21.04 17.87 6.95
CA GLU A 87 -22.40 17.91 6.38
C GLU A 87 -23.29 16.83 7.00
N GLY A 88 -22.78 15.61 7.18
CA GLY A 88 -23.49 14.52 7.84
C GLY A 88 -23.81 14.83 9.31
N VAL A 89 -22.86 15.38 10.05
CA VAL A 89 -23.05 15.80 11.45
C VAL A 89 -24.09 16.92 11.54
N LYS A 90 -24.01 17.93 10.68
CA LYS A 90 -25.01 18.99 10.60
C LYS A 90 -26.40 18.42 10.33
N GLY A 91 -26.51 17.52 9.34
CA GLY A 91 -27.78 16.88 9.00
C GLY A 91 -28.37 16.03 10.13
N PHE A 92 -27.56 15.47 11.01
CA PHE A 92 -28.02 14.77 12.21
C PHE A 92 -28.51 15.74 13.30
N ILE A 93 -27.84 16.89 13.48
CA ILE A 93 -28.19 17.90 14.50
C ILE A 93 -29.44 18.70 14.12
N ASP A 94 -29.63 18.98 12.83
CA ASP A 94 -30.76 19.77 12.32
C ASP A 94 -32.09 18.96 12.25
N GLN A 95 -32.08 17.66 12.60
CA GLN A 95 -33.29 16.84 12.78
C GLN A 95 -34.03 17.17 14.08
#